data_AF-A0A804PZN4-F1
#
_entry.id   AF-A0A804PZN4-F1
#
_cell.length_a   1.000
_cell.length_b   1.000
_cell.length_c   1.000
_cell.angle_alpha   90.00
_cell.angle_beta   90.00
_cell.angle_gamma   90.00
#
_symmetry.space_group_name_H-M   'P 1'
#
loop_
_entity.id
_entity.type
_entity.pdbx_description
1 polymer ?
#
loop_
_entity_poly.entity_id
_entity_poly.type
_entity_poly.pdbx_seq_one_letter_code
_entity_poly.pdbx_strand_id
1 'polypeptide(L)'
;MESWGSVVGVSKAFGSKIYVDREKNSDYHQRLAHVAPEILVADDAAPSTRFHVLPFPWLSERAMEILTQARAARQLEPLIIRPSSQWSRLPQPSMESRGGVGALGARRVDRRWWEREEWI
;
A
#
# COMPACT_ATOMS: atom_id res chain seq x y z
N MET A 1 15.78 4.92 8.36
CA MET A 1 15.74 3.54 7.85
C MET A 1 14.67 3.48 6.78
N GLU A 2 15.04 3.18 5.53
CA GLU A 2 14.08 3.08 4.43
C GLU A 2 13.36 1.74 4.56
N SER A 3 12.08 1.77 4.94
CA SER A 3 11.31 0.54 5.20
C SER A 3 10.91 -0.12 3.87
N TRP A 4 11.81 -0.93 3.32
CA TRP A 4 11.55 -1.82 2.18
C TRP A 4 10.51 -2.90 2.49
N GLY A 5 10.31 -3.18 3.79
CA GLY A 5 9.39 -4.21 4.28
C GLY A 5 7.98 -4.06 3.71
N SER A 6 7.52 -2.83 3.48
CA SER A 6 6.20 -2.59 2.89
C SER A 6 6.08 -3.12 1.46
N VAL A 7 7.07 -2.87 0.60
CA VAL A 7 6.98 -3.21 -0.84
C VAL A 7 7.29 -4.69 -1.07
N VAL A 8 8.29 -5.24 -0.37
CA VAL A 8 8.56 -6.68 -0.36
C VAL A 8 7.35 -7.46 0.20
N GLY A 9 6.73 -6.96 1.26
CA GLY A 9 5.54 -7.55 1.86
C GLY A 9 4.35 -7.58 0.89
N VAL A 10 4.08 -6.47 0.17
CA VAL A 10 3.05 -6.43 -0.87
C VAL A 10 3.34 -7.45 -1.97
N SER A 11 4.58 -7.52 -2.47
CA SER A 11 4.92 -8.47 -3.53
C SER A 11 4.68 -9.92 -3.09
N LYS A 12 5.12 -10.28 -1.88
CA LYS A 12 4.92 -11.62 -1.31
C LYS A 12 3.45 -11.95 -1.04
N ALA A 13 2.69 -11.01 -0.49
CA ALA A 13 1.29 -11.22 -0.15
C ALA A 13 0.41 -11.43 -1.39
N PHE A 14 0.73 -10.77 -2.51
CA PHE A 14 -0.06 -10.84 -3.74
C PHE A 14 0.59 -11.67 -4.85
N GLY A 15 1.77 -12.27 -4.61
CA GLY A 15 2.53 -13.02 -5.63
C GLY A 15 2.82 -12.21 -6.89
N SER A 16 2.91 -10.89 -6.77
CA SER A 16 3.00 -9.96 -7.90
C SER A 16 4.29 -9.16 -7.81
N LYS A 17 4.93 -8.94 -8.95
CA LYS A 17 6.06 -8.03 -9.06
C LYS A 17 5.58 -6.57 -9.06
N ILE A 18 6.50 -5.66 -8.78
CA ILE A 18 6.24 -4.25 -8.55
C ILE A 18 7.05 -3.43 -9.56
N TYR A 19 6.39 -2.48 -10.21
CA TYR A 19 7.03 -1.55 -11.13
C TYR A 19 7.49 -0.30 -10.37
N VAL A 20 8.73 0.10 -10.65
CA VAL A 20 9.33 1.33 -10.16
C VAL A 20 9.94 2.04 -11.36
N ASP A 21 9.43 3.22 -11.69
CA ASP A 21 9.91 4.04 -12.79
C ASP A 21 11.37 4.46 -12.55
N ARG A 22 12.29 3.96 -13.38
CA ARG A 22 13.74 4.19 -13.25
C ARG A 22 14.14 5.64 -13.44
N GLU A 23 13.41 6.40 -14.24
CA GLU A 23 13.73 7.80 -14.52
C GLU A 23 13.22 8.69 -13.39
N LYS A 24 12.01 8.43 -12.90
CA LYS A 24 11.36 9.24 -11.86
C LYS A 24 11.75 8.85 -10.45
N ASN A 25 12.27 7.64 -10.25
CA ASN A 25 12.57 7.08 -8.93
C ASN A 25 13.86 6.23 -8.95
N SER A 26 14.90 6.75 -9.61
CA SER A 26 16.17 6.06 -9.88
C SER A 26 16.86 5.50 -8.63
N ASP A 27 17.01 6.33 -7.59
CA ASP A 27 17.67 5.94 -6.34
C ASP A 27 16.91 4.80 -5.64
N TYR A 28 15.58 4.91 -5.53
CA TYR A 28 14.75 3.86 -4.96
C TYR A 28 14.79 2.57 -5.80
N HIS A 29 14.71 2.69 -7.13
CA HIS A 29 14.83 1.54 -8.03
C HIS A 29 16.20 0.86 -7.87
N GLN A 30 17.30 1.62 -7.85
CA GLN A 30 18.66 1.07 -7.74
C GLN A 30 18.86 0.34 -6.42
N ARG A 31 18.40 0.91 -5.32
CA ARG A 31 18.47 0.26 -4.00
C ARG A 31 17.59 -0.99 -3.94
N LEU A 32 16.37 -0.94 -4.49
CA LEU A 32 15.49 -2.10 -4.52
C LEU A 32 16.05 -3.21 -5.41
N ALA A 33 16.65 -2.86 -6.54
CA ALA A 33 17.33 -3.81 -7.43
C ALA A 33 18.54 -4.47 -6.76
N HIS A 34 19.15 -3.81 -5.78
CA HIS A 34 20.23 -4.38 -4.99
C HIS A 34 19.71 -5.31 -3.88
N VAL A 35 18.61 -4.94 -3.20
CA VAL A 35 18.12 -5.65 -2.01
C VAL A 35 17.13 -6.78 -2.34
N ALA A 36 16.28 -6.60 -3.34
CA ALA A 36 15.24 -7.56 -3.75
C ALA A 36 14.95 -7.46 -5.26
N PRO A 37 15.91 -7.77 -6.15
CA PRO A 37 15.71 -7.70 -7.60
C PRO A 37 14.56 -8.58 -8.11
N GLU A 38 14.26 -9.68 -7.43
CA GLU A 38 13.25 -10.65 -7.82
C GLU A 38 11.83 -10.07 -7.84
N ILE A 39 11.57 -9.03 -7.05
CA ILE A 39 10.25 -8.39 -7.00
C ILE A 39 10.08 -7.30 -8.06
N LEU A 40 11.14 -6.90 -8.76
CA LEU A 40 11.08 -5.84 -9.76
C LEU A 40 10.58 -6.37 -11.11
N VAL A 41 9.77 -5.54 -11.76
CA VAL A 41 9.34 -5.72 -13.15
C VAL A 41 10.34 -5.03 -14.09
N ALA A 42 10.53 -5.61 -15.28
CA ALA A 42 11.27 -4.97 -16.36
C ALA A 42 10.46 -3.81 -16.98
N ASP A 43 11.13 -2.81 -17.55
CA ASP A 43 10.48 -1.57 -17.98
C ASP A 43 9.39 -1.79 -19.06
N ASP A 44 9.56 -2.81 -19.89
CA ASP A 44 8.63 -3.22 -20.96
C ASP A 44 7.30 -3.80 -20.42
N ALA A 45 7.30 -4.35 -19.21
CA ALA A 45 6.12 -4.89 -18.56
C ALA A 45 5.40 -3.89 -17.62
N ALA A 46 5.80 -2.61 -17.65
CA ALA A 46 5.15 -1.57 -16.86
C ALA A 46 3.62 -1.47 -17.08
N PRO A 47 3.09 -1.48 -18.33
CA PRO A 47 1.66 -1.29 -18.56
C PRO A 47 0.77 -2.41 -18.01
N SER A 48 1.29 -3.63 -17.87
CA SER A 48 0.55 -4.80 -17.37
C SER A 48 0.74 -5.02 -15.86
N THR A 49 1.58 -4.23 -15.20
CA THR A 49 1.90 -4.42 -13.79
C THR A 49 0.79 -3.88 -12.89
N ARG A 50 0.41 -4.66 -11.87
CA ARG A 50 -0.65 -4.29 -10.92
C ARG A 50 -0.21 -3.27 -9.87
N PHE A 51 1.04 -3.32 -9.44
CA PHE A 51 1.57 -2.49 -8.35
C PHE A 51 2.66 -1.55 -8.86
N HIS A 52 2.47 -0.26 -8.62
CA HIS A 52 3.38 0.79 -9.07
C HIS A 52 3.83 1.62 -7.86
N VAL A 53 5.13 1.90 -7.76
CA VAL A 53 5.65 2.83 -6.76
C VAL A 53 5.67 4.22 -7.36
N LEU A 54 4.90 5.13 -6.76
CA LEU A 54 4.91 6.54 -7.13
C LEU A 54 6.01 7.28 -6.35
N PRO A 55 6.78 8.19 -6.99
CA PRO A 55 7.81 8.93 -6.30
C PRO A 55 7.21 10.04 -5.41
N PHE A 56 7.92 10.38 -4.35
CA PHE A 56 7.68 11.54 -3.48
C PHE A 56 8.77 12.60 -3.75
N PRO A 57 8.52 13.93 -3.65
CA PRO A 57 7.30 14.64 -3.25
C PRO A 57 6.19 14.68 -4.32
N TRP A 58 5.06 15.35 -4.01
CA TRP A 58 3.91 15.57 -4.91
C TRP A 58 3.05 14.34 -5.19
N LEU A 59 2.92 13.46 -4.20
CA LEU A 59 2.12 12.25 -4.32
C LEU A 59 0.64 12.59 -4.61
N SER A 60 0.09 13.64 -4.00
CA SER A 60 -1.33 14.00 -4.16
C SER A 60 -1.64 14.49 -5.57
N GLU A 61 -0.79 15.35 -6.13
CA GLU A 61 -0.92 15.88 -7.49
C GLU A 61 -0.79 14.74 -8.52
N ARG A 62 0.26 13.92 -8.38
CA ARG A 62 0.47 12.74 -9.24
C ARG A 62 -0.67 11.74 -9.12
N ALA A 63 -1.21 11.55 -7.92
CA ALA A 63 -2.35 10.68 -7.69
C ALA A 63 -3.59 11.20 -8.42
N MET A 64 -3.85 12.50 -8.35
CA MET A 64 -4.95 13.13 -9.06
C MET A 64 -4.81 13.03 -10.58
N GLU A 65 -3.60 13.19 -11.10
CA GLU A 65 -3.31 13.00 -12.53
C GLU A 65 -3.62 11.56 -12.98
N ILE A 66 -3.13 10.57 -12.24
CA ILE A 66 -3.38 9.14 -12.54
C ILE A 66 -4.88 8.81 -12.46
N LEU A 67 -5.58 9.29 -11.44
CA LEU A 67 -7.03 9.08 -11.31
C LEU A 67 -7.79 9.73 -12.48
N THR A 68 -7.38 10.94 -12.89
CA THR A 68 -7.99 11.65 -14.02
C THR A 68 -7.74 10.91 -15.33
N GLN A 69 -6.53 10.39 -15.55
CA GLN A 69 -6.18 9.58 -16.71
C GLN A 69 -7.00 8.27 -16.75
N ALA A 70 -7.12 7.56 -15.62
CA ALA A 70 -7.92 6.34 -15.53
C ALA A 70 -9.39 6.60 -15.88
N ARG A 71 -9.97 7.69 -15.36
CA ARG A 71 -11.34 8.13 -15.67
C ARG A 71 -11.52 8.46 -17.15
N ALA A 72 -10.60 9.25 -17.72
CA ALA A 72 -10.65 9.62 -19.14
C ALA A 72 -10.56 8.39 -20.05
N ALA A 73 -9.73 7.40 -19.67
CA ALA A 73 -9.57 6.13 -20.39
C ALA A 73 -10.68 5.09 -20.08
N ARG A 74 -11.64 5.41 -19.20
CA ARG A 74 -12.67 4.49 -18.70
C ARG A 74 -12.09 3.18 -18.14
N GLN A 75 -10.93 3.28 -17.50
CA GLN A 75 -10.26 2.19 -16.81
C GLN A 75 -10.66 2.17 -15.34
N LEU A 76 -10.36 1.07 -14.65
CA LEU A 76 -10.54 0.99 -13.19
C LEU A 76 -9.68 2.06 -12.50
N GLU A 77 -10.29 2.78 -11.55
CA GLU A 77 -9.57 3.79 -10.78
C GLU A 77 -8.55 3.12 -9.85
N PRO A 78 -7.25 3.45 -9.94
CA PRO A 78 -6.24 2.84 -9.10
C PRO A 78 -6.39 3.29 -7.64
N LEU A 79 -6.12 2.36 -6.72
CA LEU A 79 -6.02 2.66 -5.29
C LEU A 79 -4.62 3.15 -4.97
N ILE A 80 -4.52 4.38 -4.47
CA ILE A 80 -3.24 5.01 -4.13
C ILE A 80 -3.10 5.05 -2.61
N ILE A 81 -2.07 4.38 -2.09
CA ILE A 81 -1.81 4.26 -0.65
C ILE A 81 -0.48 4.94 -0.35
N ARG A 82 -0.51 5.88 0.59
CA ARG A 82 0.71 6.45 1.17
C ARG A 82 1.07 5.66 2.43
N PRO A 83 2.26 5.05 2.54
CA PRO A 83 2.71 4.52 3.82
C PRO A 83 2.73 5.66 4.84
N SER A 84 2.17 5.42 6.02
CA SER A 84 2.05 6.41 7.09
C SER A 84 2.22 5.70 8.42
N SER A 85 2.98 6.30 9.33
CA SER A 85 3.09 5.83 10.72
C SER A 85 1.88 6.26 11.57
N GLN A 86 0.92 6.98 10.99
CA GLN A 86 -0.28 7.44 11.67
C GLN A 86 -1.39 6.39 11.60
N TRP A 87 -2.05 6.17 12.72
CA TRP A 87 -3.21 5.30 12.86
C TRP A 87 -4.44 6.16 13.18
N SER A 88 -5.55 5.91 12.48
CA SER A 88 -6.84 6.50 12.81
C SER A 88 -7.60 5.57 13.74
N ARG A 89 -8.17 6.10 14.83
CA ARG A 89 -9.12 5.34 15.65
C ARG A 89 -10.40 5.15 14.85
N LEU A 90 -10.78 3.89 14.63
CA LEU A 90 -12.14 3.57 14.20
C LEU A 90 -13.11 4.10 15.28
N PRO A 91 -14.12 4.91 14.92
CA PRO A 91 -15.18 5.25 15.86
C PRO A 91 -15.78 3.94 16.37
N GLN A 92 -15.81 3.74 17.69
CA GLN A 92 -16.60 2.64 18.22
C GLN A 92 -18.06 2.93 17.86
N PRO A 93 -18.82 1.96 17.34
CA PRO A 93 -20.25 2.15 17.20
C PRO A 93 -20.78 2.48 18.60
N SER A 94 -21.35 3.67 18.76
CA SER A 94 -22.07 4.03 19.97
C SER A 94 -23.15 2.98 20.16
N MET A 95 -22.98 2.10 21.14
CA MET A 95 -24.04 1.21 21.62
C MET A 95 -25.06 2.05 22.39
N GLU A 96 -25.69 3.01 21.70
CA GLU A 96 -26.81 3.77 22.23
C GLU A 96 -28.10 3.06 21.81
N SER A 97 -28.53 2.19 22.72
CA SER A 97 -29.91 1.78 22.96
C SER A 97 -30.80 1.53 21.73
N ARG A 98 -30.63 0.37 21.11
CA ARG A 98 -31.79 -0.41 20.66
C ARG A 98 -31.71 -1.79 21.29
N GLY A 99 -32.64 -2.03 22.21
CA GLY A 99 -32.75 -3.29 22.94
C GLY A 99 -32.89 -4.49 22.02
N GLY A 100 -32.47 -5.64 22.54
CA GLY A 100 -32.86 -6.94 22.04
C GLY A 100 -31.77 -7.70 21.30
N VAL A 101 -31.35 -8.78 21.94
CA VAL A 101 -30.78 -10.00 21.36
C VAL A 101 -29.28 -10.01 21.08
N GLY A 102 -28.59 -10.80 21.93
CA GLY A 102 -27.59 -11.74 21.43
C GLY A 102 -26.15 -11.25 21.46
N ALA A 103 -25.48 -11.49 22.58
CA ALA A 103 -24.03 -11.50 22.66
C ALA A 103 -23.45 -12.55 21.69
N LEU A 104 -23.03 -12.10 20.50
CA LEU A 104 -22.06 -12.81 19.68
C LEU A 104 -20.73 -12.08 19.82
N GLY A 105 -19.79 -12.77 20.46
CA GLY A 105 -18.54 -12.22 20.95
C GLY A 105 -17.79 -11.40 19.90
N ALA A 106 -17.54 -10.14 20.24
CA ALA A 106 -16.44 -9.40 19.66
C ALA A 106 -15.17 -10.23 19.89
N ARG A 107 -14.69 -10.90 18.84
CA ARG A 107 -13.36 -11.51 18.88
C ARG A 107 -12.39 -10.38 19.20
N ARG A 108 -11.80 -10.46 20.38
CA ARG A 108 -10.68 -9.64 20.80
C ARG A 108 -9.60 -9.83 19.73
N VAL A 109 -9.42 -8.85 18.85
CA VAL A 109 -8.28 -8.83 17.94
C VAL A 109 -7.05 -8.84 18.84
N ASP A 110 -6.27 -9.92 18.74
CA ASP A 110 -5.09 -10.12 19.56
C ASP A 110 -4.10 -8.99 19.27
N ARG A 111 -3.83 -8.16 20.29
CA ARG A 111 -2.84 -7.07 20.22
C ARG A 111 -1.43 -7.59 19.88
N ARG A 112 -1.14 -8.88 20.07
CA ARG A 112 0.18 -9.45 19.79
C ARG A 112 0.57 -9.49 18.32
N TRP A 113 -0.36 -9.33 17.39
CA TRP A 113 0.01 -9.19 15.97
C TRP A 113 0.69 -7.85 15.65
N TRP A 114 0.51 -6.83 16.49
CA TRP A 114 1.00 -5.48 16.25
C TRP A 114 2.27 -5.12 17.04
N GLU A 115 2.61 -5.88 18.07
CA GLU A 115 3.79 -5.64 18.92
C GLU A 115 5.07 -6.31 18.41
N ARG A 116 5.03 -6.96 17.24
CA ARG A 116 6.20 -7.66 16.67
C ARG A 116 6.92 -6.90 15.54
N GLU A 117 6.69 -5.59 15.44
CA GLU A 117 7.60 -4.68 14.74
C GLU A 117 8.65 -4.17 15.73
N GLU A 118 9.73 -4.95 15.88
CA GLU A 118 10.99 -4.42 16.36
C GLU A 118 11.47 -3.35 15.38
N TRP A 119 11.47 -2.13 15.89
CA TRP A 119 12.17 -0.96 15.42
C TRP A 119 13.55 -1.28 14.85
N ILE A 120 13.71 -1.20 13.53
CA ILE A 120 14.87 -0.53 12.91
C ILE A 120 14.41 0.16 11.63
#